data_AF-A0A7W9J8Y0-F1
#
_entry.id   AF-A0A7W9J8Y0-F1
#
_cell.length_a   1.000
_cell.length_b   1.000
_cell.length_c   1.000
_cell.angle_alpha   90.00
_cell.angle_beta   90.00
_cell.angle_gamma   90.00
#
_symmetry.space_group_name_H-M   'P 1'
#
loop_
_entity.id
_entity.type
_entity.pdbx_description
1 polymer ?
#
loop_
_entity_poly.entity_id
_entity_poly.type
_entity_poly.pdbx_seq_one_letter_code
_entity_poly.pdbx_strand_id
1 'polypeptide(L)'
;MARPYSPGPKEFVFGGGDGGDQRVVVPDAQEAYVAFSTFFRVQDGGTWTIDDEPAGQRLVLMPGQAVLARSTAGSLEYLKVDRPNRYLPGAMLFFENGYAGLDHFGPWLPNLADLDATPEARGATRAATITTEAAALEEAGRIWADSGIVDPSDQWYVFFDSHGAEDDRAERAALLVLIEFLGLERVDAPAEAADGEVWVRRDARLDTEFERWS
;
A
#
# COMPACT_ATOMS: atom_id res chain seq x y z
N MET A 1 -14.80 3.08 10.00
CA MET A 1 -15.20 3.68 11.29
C MET A 1 -13.97 3.72 12.19
N ALA A 2 -13.53 4.91 12.60
CA ALA A 2 -12.40 5.05 13.53
C ALA A 2 -12.76 4.41 14.87
N ARG A 3 -11.85 3.63 15.47
CA ARG A 3 -12.04 3.09 16.82
C ARG A 3 -12.20 4.26 17.80
N PRO A 4 -13.08 4.16 18.82
CA PRO A 4 -13.18 5.17 19.86
C PRO A 4 -11.84 5.32 20.58
N TYR A 5 -11.46 6.57 20.86
CA TYR A 5 -10.36 6.92 21.74
C TYR A 5 -10.50 6.19 23.09
N SER A 6 -9.58 5.28 23.40
CA SER A 6 -9.48 4.63 24.71
C SER A 6 -8.45 5.36 25.57
N PRO A 7 -8.87 6.23 26.50
CA PRO A 7 -7.96 6.85 27.46
C PRO A 7 -7.44 5.79 28.43
N GLY A 8 -6.12 5.73 28.58
CA GLY A 8 -5.38 4.82 29.46
C GLY A 8 -3.88 5.07 29.28
N PRO A 9 -3.05 4.73 30.28
CA PRO A 9 -1.61 4.93 30.16
C PRO A 9 -1.10 4.21 28.92
N LYS A 10 -0.50 4.96 28.00
CA LYS A 10 0.16 4.46 26.81
C LYS A 10 1.64 4.35 27.08
N GLU A 11 2.23 3.29 26.58
CA GLU A 11 3.66 3.02 26.72
C GLU A 11 4.29 2.98 25.34
N PHE A 12 5.33 3.78 25.16
CA PHE A 12 6.08 3.83 23.91
C PHE A 12 7.58 3.74 24.18
N VAL A 13 8.32 3.19 23.22
CA VAL A 13 9.78 3.27 23.19
C VAL A 13 10.19 4.09 21.97
N PHE A 14 10.99 5.12 22.19
CA PHE A 14 11.54 5.95 21.13
C PHE A 14 13.00 5.58 20.89
N GLY A 15 13.35 5.25 19.66
CA GLY A 15 14.72 4.95 19.24
C GLY A 15 15.23 5.97 18.23
N GLY A 16 16.55 6.17 18.17
CA GLY A 16 17.15 7.12 17.21
C GLY A 16 18.60 6.77 16.89
N GLY A 17 18.88 6.36 15.65
CA GLY A 17 20.24 6.04 15.18
C GLY A 17 21.03 5.12 16.13
N ASP A 18 22.28 5.51 16.43
CA ASP A 18 23.16 4.86 17.43
C ASP A 18 22.87 5.34 18.88
N GLY A 19 21.88 6.21 19.06
CA GLY A 19 21.43 6.72 20.35
C GLY A 19 20.64 5.67 21.14
N GLY A 20 20.69 5.78 22.47
CA GLY A 20 19.95 4.88 23.35
C GLY A 20 18.44 5.08 23.28
N ASP A 21 17.71 3.98 23.48
CA ASP A 21 16.24 3.96 23.51
C ASP A 21 15.70 4.74 24.72
N GLN A 22 14.62 5.50 24.51
CA GLN A 22 13.87 6.20 25.55
C GLN A 22 12.48 5.59 25.71
N ARG A 23 12.23 4.93 26.85
CA ARG A 23 10.90 4.44 27.23
C ARG A 23 10.09 5.56 27.89
N VAL A 24 8.84 5.73 27.47
CA VAL A 24 7.90 6.71 28.04
C VAL A 24 6.56 6.05 28.39
N VAL A 25 6.00 6.42 29.53
CA VAL A 25 4.64 6.04 29.94
C VAL A 25 3.88 7.34 30.15
N VAL A 26 2.81 7.53 29.39
CA VAL A 26 2.07 8.80 29.28
C VAL A 26 0.57 8.55 29.36
N PRO A 27 -0.22 9.49 29.91
CA PRO A 27 -1.66 9.33 30.08
C PRO A 27 -2.44 9.39 28.75
N ASP A 28 -1.90 10.03 27.72
CA ASP A 28 -2.54 10.18 26.42
C ASP A 28 -1.56 10.38 25.24
N ALA A 29 -2.11 10.46 24.03
CA ALA A 29 -1.37 10.65 22.79
C ALA A 29 -0.71 12.04 22.66
N GLN A 30 -1.29 13.07 23.28
CA GLN A 30 -0.74 14.43 23.23
C GLN A 30 0.53 14.52 24.06
N GLU A 31 0.57 13.90 25.25
CA GLU A 31 1.78 13.79 26.05
C GLU A 31 2.85 12.91 25.37
N ALA A 32 2.44 11.83 24.69
CA ALA A 32 3.35 11.03 23.85
C ALA A 32 4.01 11.90 22.75
N TYR A 33 3.21 12.73 22.07
CA TYR A 33 3.68 13.64 21.04
C TYR A 33 4.68 14.68 21.58
N VAL A 34 4.39 15.29 22.73
CA VAL A 34 5.30 16.26 23.35
C VAL A 34 6.64 15.60 23.69
N ALA A 35 6.61 14.40 24.30
CA ALA A 35 7.82 13.65 24.62
C ALA A 35 8.63 13.29 23.37
N PHE A 36 7.96 12.75 22.34
CA PHE A 36 8.61 12.40 21.07
C PHE A 36 9.16 13.61 20.34
N SER A 37 8.44 14.74 20.30
CA SER A 37 8.91 15.96 19.64
C SER A 37 10.19 16.51 20.26
N THR A 38 10.36 16.32 21.59
CA THR A 38 11.59 16.66 22.31
C THR A 38 12.71 15.70 21.94
N PHE A 39 12.43 14.40 21.98
CA PHE A 39 13.38 13.35 21.58
C PHE A 39 13.88 13.54 20.14
N PHE A 40 12.95 13.78 19.20
CA PHE A 40 13.21 13.97 17.78
C PHE A 40 14.12 15.18 17.48
N ARG A 41 14.05 16.24 18.29
CA ARG A 41 14.87 17.45 18.09
C ARG A 41 16.28 17.35 18.66
N VAL A 42 16.47 16.53 19.69
CA VAL A 42 17.75 16.44 20.43
C VAL A 42 18.66 15.37 19.84
N GLN A 43 18.09 14.32 19.26
CA GLN A 43 18.85 13.25 18.63
C GLN A 43 19.25 13.61 17.20
N ASP A 44 20.53 13.46 16.88
CA ASP A 44 21.05 13.54 15.51
C ASP A 44 21.11 12.12 14.94
N GLY A 45 19.96 11.63 14.47
CA GLY A 45 19.82 10.30 13.89
C GLY A 45 19.24 10.40 12.50
N GLY A 46 19.77 9.71 11.50
CA GLY A 46 19.12 9.65 10.18
C GLY A 46 17.73 8.98 10.19
N THR A 47 17.44 8.24 11.27
CA THR A 47 16.27 7.38 11.46
C THR A 47 15.80 7.43 12.91
N TRP A 48 14.49 7.53 13.11
CA TRP A 48 13.84 7.45 14.43
C TRP A 48 12.80 6.32 14.44
N THR A 49 12.59 5.70 15.59
CA THR A 49 11.54 4.69 15.77
C THR A 49 10.60 5.08 16.89
N ILE A 50 9.36 4.63 16.76
CA ILE A 50 8.32 4.68 17.79
C ILE A 50 7.74 3.27 17.87
N ASP A 51 7.95 2.62 19.00
CA ASP A 51 7.45 1.30 19.31
C ASP A 51 6.26 1.40 20.28
N ASP A 52 5.10 0.90 19.87
CA ASP A 52 3.95 0.59 20.72
C ASP A 52 4.01 -0.91 21.02
N GLU A 53 4.79 -1.29 22.04
CA GLU A 53 4.98 -2.70 22.42
C GLU A 53 3.66 -3.41 22.77
N PRO A 54 2.72 -2.80 23.51
CA PRO A 54 1.42 -3.43 23.79
C PRO A 54 0.60 -3.74 22.53
N ALA A 55 0.65 -2.87 21.52
CA ALA A 55 -0.03 -3.09 20.24
C ALA A 55 0.80 -3.90 19.24
N GLY A 56 2.08 -4.17 19.53
CA GLY A 56 3.02 -4.80 18.61
C GLY A 56 3.29 -3.98 17.35
N GLN A 57 3.19 -2.65 17.43
CA GLN A 57 3.36 -1.75 16.29
C GLN A 57 4.68 -0.99 16.39
N ARG A 58 5.33 -0.79 15.24
CA ARG A 58 6.56 -0.01 15.12
C ARG A 58 6.45 0.93 13.93
N LEU A 59 6.55 2.23 14.19
CA LEU A 59 6.70 3.26 13.17
C LEU A 59 8.17 3.67 13.08
N VAL A 60 8.69 3.76 11.86
CA VAL A 60 10.04 4.22 11.57
C VAL A 60 9.96 5.49 10.73
N LEU A 61 10.66 6.54 11.15
CA LEU A 61 10.74 7.82 10.47
C LEU A 61 12.13 7.92 9.84
N MET A 62 12.19 8.10 8.53
CA MET A 62 13.43 8.25 7.76
C MET A 62 13.44 9.60 7.00
N PRO A 63 13.55 10.75 7.71
CA PRO A 63 13.62 12.09 7.10
C PRO A 63 14.64 12.23 5.98
N GLY A 64 15.82 11.60 6.10
CA GLY A 64 16.86 11.64 5.07
C GLY A 64 16.45 11.00 3.73
N GLN A 65 15.44 10.15 3.73
CA GLN A 65 14.91 9.49 2.53
C GLN A 65 13.50 9.98 2.15
N ALA A 66 12.91 10.88 2.93
CA ALA A 66 11.52 11.28 2.80
C ALA A 66 10.53 10.09 2.94
N VAL A 67 10.75 9.19 3.92
CA VAL A 67 9.96 7.94 4.09
C VAL A 67 9.46 7.75 5.52
N LEU A 68 8.26 7.18 5.65
CA LEU A 68 7.80 6.45 6.85
C LEU A 68 7.82 4.95 6.54
N ALA A 69 8.18 4.12 7.51
CA ALA A 69 8.04 2.67 7.40
C ALA A 69 7.28 2.09 8.58
N ARG A 70 6.53 1.02 8.35
CA ARG A 70 5.83 0.27 9.40
C ARG A 70 6.11 -1.22 9.26
N SER A 71 6.04 -1.96 10.37
CA SER A 71 6.16 -3.42 10.37
C SER A 71 4.79 -4.07 10.52
N THR A 72 4.41 -4.91 9.55
CA THR A 72 3.19 -5.71 9.55
C THR A 72 3.57 -7.18 9.40
N ALA A 73 3.27 -8.01 10.40
CA ALA A 73 3.44 -9.47 10.35
C ALA A 73 4.80 -9.99 9.82
N GLY A 74 5.89 -9.26 10.07
CA GLY A 74 7.25 -9.63 9.63
C GLY A 74 7.70 -9.04 8.29
N SER A 75 6.84 -8.30 7.59
CA SER A 75 7.22 -7.47 6.44
C SER A 75 7.24 -5.99 6.80
N LEU A 76 8.09 -5.23 6.12
CA LEU A 76 8.09 -3.77 6.18
C LEU A 76 7.27 -3.22 5.02
N GLU A 77 6.50 -2.18 5.31
CA GLU A 77 5.83 -1.38 4.32
C GLU A 77 6.29 0.07 4.44
N TYR A 78 6.34 0.77 3.32
CA TYR A 78 6.91 2.10 3.18
C TYR A 78 5.90 3.07 2.61
N LEU A 79 5.95 4.30 3.08
CA LEU A 79 5.11 5.39 2.63
C LEU A 79 6.00 6.59 2.32
N LYS A 80 5.84 7.16 1.12
CA LYS A 80 6.55 8.39 0.75
C LYS A 80 5.97 9.58 1.51
N VAL A 81 6.84 10.38 2.08
CA VAL A 81 6.50 11.64 2.72
C VAL A 81 6.77 12.78 1.73
N ASP A 82 5.73 13.41 1.23
CA ASP A 82 5.82 14.50 0.24
C ASP A 82 6.36 15.82 0.83
N ARG A 83 6.31 15.99 2.15
CA ARG A 83 6.71 17.21 2.86
C ARG A 83 7.41 16.88 4.17
N PRO A 84 8.60 17.44 4.44
CA PRO A 84 9.34 17.19 5.68
C PRO A 84 8.57 17.51 6.96
N ASN A 85 7.58 18.38 6.91
CA ASN A 85 6.78 18.73 8.09
C ASN A 85 5.72 17.67 8.47
N ARG A 86 5.58 16.56 7.73
CA ARG A 86 4.62 15.49 8.02
C ARG A 86 5.08 14.44 9.03
N TYR A 87 6.36 14.42 9.40
CA TYR A 87 6.90 13.47 10.37
C TYR A 87 6.27 13.58 11.77
N LEU A 88 6.27 14.78 12.34
CA LEU A 88 5.68 15.03 13.66
C LEU A 88 4.14 14.88 13.66
N PRO A 89 3.40 15.41 12.67
CA PRO A 89 1.98 15.09 12.51
C PRO A 89 1.70 13.59 12.34
N GLY A 90 2.55 12.87 11.60
CA GLY A 90 2.45 11.42 11.45
C GLY A 90 2.64 10.69 12.79
N ALA A 91 3.64 11.09 13.58
CA ALA A 91 3.83 10.55 14.93
C ALA A 91 2.59 10.78 15.81
N MET A 92 1.98 11.98 15.77
CA MET A 92 0.74 12.27 16.48
C MET A 92 -0.40 11.31 16.10
N LEU A 93 -0.63 11.13 14.80
CA LEU A 93 -1.68 10.25 14.29
C LEU A 93 -1.43 8.78 14.65
N PHE A 94 -0.17 8.36 14.68
CA PHE A 94 0.24 7.05 15.15
C PHE A 94 -0.04 6.88 16.65
N PHE A 95 0.28 7.87 17.48
CA PHE A 95 -0.05 7.81 18.91
C PHE A 95 -1.56 7.73 19.16
N GLU A 96 -2.37 8.41 18.34
CA GLU A 96 -3.82 8.40 18.47
C GLU A 96 -4.44 7.07 18.00
N ASN A 97 -4.05 6.58 16.82
CA ASN A 97 -4.79 5.57 16.07
C ASN A 97 -3.93 4.42 15.54
N GLY A 98 -2.65 4.36 15.91
CA GLY A 98 -1.69 3.40 15.36
C GLY A 98 -1.55 3.54 13.84
N TYR A 99 -1.30 2.43 13.15
CA TYR A 99 -1.19 2.43 11.68
C TYR A 99 -2.40 2.98 10.94
N ALA A 100 -3.62 2.76 11.46
CA ALA A 100 -4.84 3.26 10.83
C ALA A 100 -4.89 4.80 10.77
N GLY A 101 -4.19 5.48 11.67
CA GLY A 101 -4.04 6.94 11.65
C GLY A 101 -3.22 7.44 10.46
N LEU A 102 -2.42 6.59 9.83
CA LEU A 102 -1.48 6.98 8.78
C LEU A 102 -1.95 6.66 7.36
N ASP A 103 -2.97 5.80 7.21
CA ASP A 103 -3.43 5.31 5.90
C ASP A 103 -3.95 6.43 4.97
N HIS A 104 -4.33 7.58 5.51
CA HIS A 104 -4.77 8.73 4.70
C HIS A 104 -3.62 9.50 4.02
N PHE A 105 -2.37 9.23 4.38
CA PHE A 105 -1.22 9.89 3.75
C PHE A 105 -0.89 9.32 2.36
N GLY A 106 -1.44 8.15 2.02
CA GLY A 106 -1.23 7.51 0.74
C GLY A 106 -1.05 5.99 0.88
N PRO A 107 -0.78 5.31 -0.24
CA PRO A 107 -0.58 3.87 -0.24
C PRO A 107 0.74 3.49 0.45
N TRP A 108 0.67 2.42 1.23
CA TRP A 108 1.84 1.74 1.78
C TRP A 108 2.35 0.72 0.75
N LEU A 109 3.63 0.78 0.43
CA LEU A 109 4.26 -0.07 -0.57
C LEU A 109 5.25 -1.04 0.09
N PRO A 110 5.31 -2.30 -0.35
CA PRO A 110 6.18 -3.32 0.28
C PRO A 110 7.67 -3.09 0.01
N ASN A 111 8.03 -2.34 -1.04
CA ASN A 111 9.42 -2.06 -1.38
C ASN A 111 9.71 -0.56 -1.39
N LEU A 112 10.86 -0.20 -0.81
CA LEU A 112 11.34 1.18 -0.79
C LEU A 112 11.58 1.74 -2.21
N ALA A 113 12.04 0.89 -3.14
CA ALA A 113 12.32 1.28 -4.53
C ALA A 113 11.05 1.70 -5.30
N ASP A 114 9.87 1.25 -4.86
CA ASP A 114 8.61 1.54 -5.53
C ASP A 114 8.09 2.96 -5.21
N LEU A 115 8.62 3.61 -4.16
CA LEU A 115 8.13 4.91 -3.71
C LEU A 115 8.30 6.04 -4.74
N ASP A 116 9.35 5.99 -5.55
CA ASP A 116 9.64 7.00 -6.58
C ASP A 116 9.24 6.55 -8.00
N ALA A 117 8.73 5.33 -8.13
CA ALA A 117 8.28 4.78 -9.41
C ALA A 117 6.88 5.32 -9.78
N THR A 118 6.62 5.50 -11.08
CA THR A 118 5.26 5.80 -11.55
C THR A 118 4.34 4.61 -11.28
N PRO A 119 3.01 4.81 -11.17
CA PRO A 119 2.08 3.71 -11.02
C PRO A 119 2.30 2.58 -12.04
N GLU A 120 2.57 2.91 -13.30
CA GLU A 120 2.82 1.93 -14.36
C GLU A 120 4.07 1.12 -14.11
N ALA A 121 5.18 1.79 -13.75
CA ALA A 121 6.44 1.12 -13.47
C ALA A 121 6.28 0.16 -12.28
N ARG A 122 5.56 0.59 -11.22
CA ARG A 122 5.24 -0.29 -10.08
C ARG A 122 4.43 -1.51 -10.51
N GLY A 123 3.38 -1.30 -11.29
CA GLY A 123 2.52 -2.37 -11.80
C GLY A 123 3.31 -3.40 -12.60
N ALA A 124 4.11 -2.92 -13.54
CA ALA A 124 4.96 -3.76 -14.39
C ALA A 124 6.03 -4.51 -13.58
N THR A 125 6.72 -3.85 -12.65
CA THR A 125 7.71 -4.49 -11.78
C THR A 125 7.07 -5.55 -10.91
N ARG A 126 5.91 -5.28 -10.32
CA ARG A 126 5.15 -6.26 -9.52
C ARG A 126 4.81 -7.49 -10.36
N ALA A 127 4.21 -7.30 -11.54
CA ALA A 127 3.89 -8.40 -12.45
C ALA A 127 5.13 -9.19 -12.89
N ALA A 128 6.27 -8.53 -13.11
CA ALA A 128 7.52 -9.21 -13.49
C ALA A 128 8.09 -10.13 -12.40
N THR A 129 7.65 -10.01 -11.14
CA THR A 129 8.03 -10.96 -10.08
C THR A 129 7.25 -12.28 -10.16
N ILE A 130 6.14 -12.31 -10.90
CA ILE A 130 5.31 -13.48 -11.11
C ILE A 130 5.93 -14.30 -12.24
N THR A 131 6.45 -15.48 -11.91
CA THR A 131 7.22 -16.32 -12.84
C THR A 131 6.51 -17.63 -13.21
N THR A 132 5.31 -17.87 -12.67
CA THR A 132 4.52 -19.07 -12.94
C THR A 132 3.16 -18.71 -13.51
N GLU A 133 2.65 -19.57 -14.40
CA GLU A 133 1.33 -19.39 -15.03
C GLU A 133 0.21 -19.37 -13.98
N ALA A 134 0.25 -20.26 -12.98
CA ALA A 134 -0.76 -20.32 -11.93
C ALA A 134 -0.85 -19.03 -11.12
N ALA A 135 0.29 -18.45 -10.71
CA ALA A 135 0.30 -17.20 -9.97
C ALA A 135 -0.11 -15.99 -10.85
N ALA A 136 0.17 -16.06 -12.16
CA ALA A 136 -0.29 -15.03 -13.10
C ALA A 136 -1.81 -15.07 -13.32
N LEU A 137 -2.39 -16.27 -13.41
CA LEU A 137 -3.84 -16.46 -13.48
C LEU A 137 -4.54 -16.02 -12.18
N GLU A 138 -3.96 -16.38 -11.02
CA GLU A 138 -4.47 -15.95 -9.71
C GLU A 138 -4.48 -14.42 -9.58
N GLU A 139 -3.37 -13.76 -9.94
CA GLU A 139 -3.29 -12.30 -9.88
C GLU A 139 -4.23 -11.61 -10.87
N ALA A 140 -4.38 -12.16 -12.10
CA ALA A 140 -5.38 -11.67 -13.04
C ALA A 140 -6.81 -11.85 -12.49
N GLY A 141 -7.08 -12.99 -11.83
CA GLY A 141 -8.32 -13.25 -11.09
C GLY A 141 -8.64 -12.19 -10.04
N ARG A 142 -7.65 -11.87 -9.20
CA ARG A 142 -7.78 -10.83 -8.18
C ARG A 142 -8.08 -9.46 -8.79
N ILE A 143 -7.36 -9.05 -9.83
CA ILE A 143 -7.58 -7.76 -10.52
C ILE A 143 -8.99 -7.72 -11.13
N TRP A 144 -9.44 -8.81 -11.75
CA TRP A 144 -10.79 -8.90 -12.32
C TRP A 144 -11.87 -8.84 -11.23
N ALA A 145 -11.65 -9.44 -10.06
CA ALA A 145 -12.62 -9.45 -8.98
C ALA A 145 -12.98 -8.03 -8.46
N ASP A 146 -12.04 -7.09 -8.53
CA ASP A 146 -12.23 -5.74 -8.02
C ASP A 146 -13.17 -4.89 -8.90
N SER A 147 -13.16 -5.10 -10.22
CA SER A 147 -13.85 -4.20 -11.17
C SER A 147 -14.22 -4.83 -12.51
N GLY A 148 -14.13 -6.15 -12.63
CA GLY A 148 -14.30 -6.87 -13.87
C GLY A 148 -15.71 -7.37 -14.09
N ILE A 149 -16.08 -7.49 -15.37
CA ILE A 149 -17.33 -8.13 -15.81
C ILE A 149 -17.07 -9.10 -16.97
N VAL A 150 -18.04 -9.97 -17.20
CA VAL A 150 -18.17 -10.66 -18.50
C VAL A 150 -19.05 -9.78 -19.36
N ASP A 151 -18.60 -9.49 -20.58
CA ASP A 151 -19.37 -8.65 -21.50
C ASP A 151 -20.72 -9.31 -21.88
N PRO A 152 -21.74 -8.53 -22.29
CA PRO A 152 -23.06 -9.09 -22.62
C PRO A 152 -23.09 -10.13 -23.76
N SER A 153 -22.08 -10.16 -24.62
CA SER A 153 -21.95 -11.18 -25.68
C SER A 153 -21.36 -12.50 -25.19
N ASP A 154 -20.88 -12.54 -23.95
CA ASP A 154 -20.24 -13.71 -23.32
C ASP A 154 -18.95 -14.15 -24.02
N GLN A 155 -18.29 -13.22 -24.73
CA GLN A 155 -17.08 -13.48 -25.53
C GLN A 155 -15.81 -12.86 -24.91
N TRP A 156 -15.98 -11.86 -24.05
CA TRP A 156 -14.92 -11.03 -23.52
C TRP A 156 -15.01 -10.89 -22.01
N TYR A 157 -13.85 -10.92 -21.38
CA TYR A 157 -13.66 -10.38 -20.04
C TYR A 157 -13.27 -8.92 -20.16
N VAL A 158 -14.01 -8.07 -19.45
CA VAL A 158 -13.72 -6.65 -19.32
C VAL A 158 -13.12 -6.44 -17.94
N PHE A 159 -11.91 -5.93 -17.88
CA PHE A 159 -11.27 -5.47 -16.65
C PHE A 159 -11.42 -3.97 -16.52
N PHE A 160 -11.54 -3.48 -15.29
CA PHE A 160 -11.70 -2.05 -14.99
C PHE A 160 -12.96 -1.47 -15.66
N ASP A 161 -14.07 -2.20 -15.62
CA ASP A 161 -15.35 -1.75 -16.19
C ASP A 161 -15.72 -0.38 -15.64
N SER A 162 -16.08 0.56 -16.52
CA SER A 162 -16.44 1.93 -16.14
C SER A 162 -15.33 2.77 -15.48
N HIS A 163 -14.07 2.29 -15.44
CA HIS A 163 -12.93 3.04 -14.89
C HIS A 163 -12.17 3.81 -15.98
N GLY A 164 -11.73 5.02 -15.66
CA GLY A 164 -10.93 5.86 -16.56
C GLY A 164 -9.47 5.39 -16.65
N ALA A 165 -8.73 5.91 -17.63
CA ALA A 165 -7.31 5.57 -17.81
C ALA A 165 -6.41 6.01 -16.63
N GLU A 166 -6.83 7.05 -15.89
CA GLU A 166 -6.13 7.51 -14.69
C GLU A 166 -6.46 6.69 -13.43
N ASP A 167 -7.52 5.90 -13.48
CA ASP A 167 -7.89 4.97 -12.42
C ASP A 167 -7.05 3.69 -12.56
N ASP A 168 -6.65 3.15 -11.41
CA ASP A 168 -5.98 1.84 -11.28
C ASP A 168 -4.76 1.66 -12.18
N ARG A 169 -4.05 2.75 -12.50
CA ARG A 169 -2.88 2.77 -13.41
C ARG A 169 -1.84 1.68 -13.13
N ALA A 170 -1.60 1.39 -11.85
CA ALA A 170 -0.67 0.33 -11.45
C ALA A 170 -1.23 -1.09 -11.69
N GLU A 171 -2.49 -1.33 -11.34
CA GLU A 171 -3.18 -2.60 -11.59
C GLU A 171 -3.27 -2.87 -13.09
N ARG A 172 -3.64 -1.85 -13.87
CA ARG A 172 -3.69 -1.89 -15.33
C ARG A 172 -2.35 -2.27 -15.94
N ALA A 173 -1.28 -1.57 -15.56
CA ALA A 173 0.06 -1.89 -16.06
C ALA A 173 0.50 -3.31 -15.67
N ALA A 174 0.15 -3.78 -14.47
CA ALA A 174 0.40 -5.16 -14.07
C ALA A 174 -0.38 -6.15 -14.96
N LEU A 175 -1.67 -5.92 -15.17
CA LEU A 175 -2.53 -6.75 -16.00
C LEU A 175 -1.99 -6.86 -17.44
N LEU A 176 -1.54 -5.75 -18.03
CA LEU A 176 -0.99 -5.78 -19.39
C LEU A 176 0.23 -6.69 -19.54
N VAL A 177 1.11 -6.71 -18.54
CA VAL A 177 2.26 -7.63 -18.50
C VAL A 177 1.80 -9.07 -18.31
N LEU A 178 0.79 -9.32 -17.46
CA LEU A 178 0.25 -10.66 -17.24
C LEU A 178 -0.46 -11.22 -18.47
N ILE A 179 -1.22 -10.40 -19.21
CA ILE A 179 -1.86 -10.77 -20.48
C ILE A 179 -0.81 -11.25 -21.48
N GLU A 180 0.29 -10.50 -21.63
CA GLU A 180 1.39 -10.89 -22.52
C GLU A 180 2.04 -12.20 -22.05
N PHE A 181 2.34 -12.32 -20.75
CA PHE A 181 2.95 -13.52 -20.17
C PHE A 181 2.08 -14.78 -20.34
N LEU A 182 0.77 -14.64 -20.17
CA LEU A 182 -0.21 -15.74 -20.29
C LEU A 182 -0.59 -16.07 -21.75
N GLY A 183 -0.15 -15.24 -22.71
CA GLY A 183 -0.54 -15.34 -24.12
C GLY A 183 -2.03 -15.11 -24.36
N LEU A 184 -2.66 -14.27 -23.53
CA LEU A 184 -4.09 -13.96 -23.63
C LEU A 184 -4.33 -12.98 -24.79
N GLU A 185 -5.44 -13.17 -25.49
CA GLU A 185 -5.80 -12.29 -26.61
C GLU A 185 -6.51 -11.04 -26.10
N ARG A 186 -5.80 -9.91 -26.17
CA ARG A 186 -6.35 -8.58 -25.94
C ARG A 186 -6.88 -7.98 -27.24
N VAL A 187 -8.03 -7.32 -27.17
CA VAL A 187 -8.61 -6.55 -28.27
C VAL A 187 -8.77 -5.07 -27.91
N ASP A 188 -8.99 -4.25 -28.94
CA ASP A 188 -9.37 -2.85 -28.75
C ASP A 188 -10.76 -2.77 -28.12
N ALA A 189 -10.90 -1.85 -27.17
CA ALA A 189 -12.19 -1.59 -26.54
C ALA A 189 -13.17 -0.98 -27.58
N PRO A 190 -14.48 -1.27 -27.48
CA PRO A 190 -15.48 -0.64 -28.34
C PRO A 190 -15.53 0.88 -28.10
N ALA A 191 -16.08 1.63 -29.06
CA ALA A 191 -16.02 3.10 -29.04
C ALA A 191 -16.75 3.74 -27.84
N GLU A 192 -17.70 3.01 -27.26
CA GLU A 192 -18.49 3.37 -26.09
C GLU A 192 -17.87 2.99 -24.74
N ALA A 193 -16.79 2.19 -24.74
CA ALA A 193 -16.09 1.79 -23.52
C ALA A 193 -15.34 2.95 -22.89
N ALA A 194 -15.10 2.88 -21.58
CA ALA A 194 -14.20 3.83 -20.94
C ALA A 194 -12.76 3.64 -21.47
N ASP A 195 -12.02 4.73 -21.60
CA ASP A 195 -10.61 4.73 -22.08
C ASP A 195 -9.69 3.82 -21.23
N GLY A 196 -10.12 3.52 -20.01
CA GLY A 196 -9.47 2.63 -19.07
C GLY A 196 -10.05 1.22 -19.04
N GLU A 197 -10.73 0.71 -20.05
CA GLU A 197 -11.09 -0.71 -20.05
C GLU A 197 -10.03 -1.58 -20.72
N VAL A 198 -9.88 -2.82 -20.25
CA VAL A 198 -9.03 -3.83 -20.91
C VAL A 198 -9.89 -5.04 -21.26
N TRP A 199 -10.00 -5.30 -22.57
CA TRP A 199 -10.85 -6.34 -23.13
C TRP A 199 -10.00 -7.56 -23.53
N VAL A 200 -10.28 -8.70 -22.92
CA VAL A 200 -9.56 -9.95 -23.12
C VAL A 200 -10.52 -11.03 -23.58
N ARG A 201 -10.18 -11.78 -24.64
CA ARG A 201 -11.01 -12.90 -25.12
C ARG A 201 -11.16 -13.93 -24.01
N ARG A 202 -12.35 -14.52 -23.89
CA ARG A 202 -12.56 -15.59 -22.91
C ARG A 202 -11.55 -16.71 -23.09
N ASP A 203 -11.04 -17.17 -21.96
CA ASP A 203 -10.06 -18.24 -21.82
C ASP A 203 -10.49 -19.13 -20.65
N ALA A 204 -10.52 -20.44 -20.89
CA ALA A 204 -10.97 -21.43 -19.92
C ALA A 204 -10.11 -21.48 -18.64
N ARG A 205 -8.84 -21.03 -18.73
CA ARG A 205 -7.95 -20.92 -17.58
C ARG A 205 -8.41 -19.80 -16.65
N LEU A 206 -8.90 -18.69 -17.20
CA LEU A 206 -9.45 -17.56 -16.44
C LEU A 206 -10.84 -17.87 -15.89
N ASP A 207 -11.68 -18.63 -16.60
CA ASP A 207 -12.99 -19.09 -16.08
C ASP A 207 -12.85 -19.73 -14.69
N THR A 208 -11.88 -20.64 -14.56
CA THR A 208 -11.64 -21.37 -13.32
C THR A 208 -11.21 -20.45 -12.18
N GLU A 209 -10.42 -19.42 -12.46
CA GLU A 209 -10.01 -18.47 -11.43
C GLU A 209 -11.14 -17.49 -11.09
N PHE A 210 -11.85 -16.94 -12.09
CA PHE A 210 -12.92 -15.99 -11.85
C PHE A 210 -14.08 -16.58 -11.04
N GLU A 211 -14.40 -17.86 -11.24
CA GLU A 211 -15.34 -18.60 -10.39
C GLU A 211 -14.92 -18.68 -8.90
N ARG A 212 -13.61 -18.58 -8.60
CA ARG A 212 -13.12 -18.60 -7.21
C ARG A 212 -13.22 -17.23 -6.53
N TRP A 213 -13.22 -16.16 -7.32
CA TRP A 213 -13.20 -14.78 -6.83
C TRP A 213 -14.57 -14.10 -6.86
N SER A 214 -15.54 -14.60 -7.65
CA SER A 214 -16.94 -14.17 -7.67
C SER A 214 -17.74 -14.66 -6.46
#